data_AF-A0A7C5BE56-F1
#
_entry.id   AF-A0A7C5BE56-F1
#
_cell.length_a   1.000
_cell.length_b   1.000
_cell.length_c   1.000
_cell.angle_alpha   90.00
_cell.angle_beta   90.00
_cell.angle_gamma   90.00
#
_symmetry.space_group_name_H-M   'P 1'
#
loop_
_entity.id
_entity.type
_entity.pdbx_description
1 polymer ?
#
loop_
_entity_poly.entity_id
_entity_poly.type
_entity_poly.pdbx_seq_one_letter_code
_entity_poly.pdbx_strand_id
1 'polypeptide(L)'
;SELSALPLGAKVALVAQTTRKPDAYQAIAAELVVRVQELRVFNTICNATFENQEATEELAKKSDIMIIIGGKNSSNTKQLFSICQNNLESCYHIENSSELEASWFAGKENCGITAGASTPGWIIEDVTKKIKELTLTR
;
A
#
# COMPACT_ATOMS: atom_id res chain seq x y z
N SER A 1 -14.94 -23.47 12.08
CA SER A 1 -14.55 -22.55 10.98
C SER A 1 -15.39 -22.90 9.75
N GLU A 2 -15.49 -22.03 8.73
CA GLU A 2 -16.18 -22.36 7.47
C GLU A 2 -15.63 -23.64 6.81
N LEU A 3 -14.35 -23.92 7.06
CA LEU A 3 -13.67 -25.15 6.64
C LEU A 3 -14.25 -26.42 7.26
N SER A 4 -14.81 -26.37 8.46
CA SER A 4 -15.27 -27.56 9.20
C SER A 4 -16.46 -28.24 8.51
N ALA A 5 -17.25 -27.49 7.74
CA ALA A 5 -18.43 -27.98 7.02
C ALA A 5 -18.14 -28.43 5.59
N LEU A 6 -16.91 -28.23 5.08
CA LEU A 6 -16.57 -28.55 3.69
C LEU A 6 -16.18 -30.04 3.55
N PRO A 7 -16.74 -30.76 2.56
CA PRO A 7 -16.26 -32.09 2.21
C PRO A 7 -14.87 -31.96 1.55
N LEU A 8 -13.83 -32.43 2.24
CA LEU A 8 -12.46 -32.40 1.74
C LEU A 8 -12.09 -33.75 1.12
N GLY A 9 -11.51 -33.72 -0.08
CA GLY A 9 -10.92 -34.90 -0.71
C GLY A 9 -9.53 -35.22 -0.14
N ALA A 10 -8.95 -36.36 -0.55
CA ALA A 10 -7.59 -36.75 -0.12
C ALA A 10 -6.50 -35.77 -0.59
N LYS A 11 -6.72 -35.12 -1.74
CA LYS A 11 -5.80 -34.13 -2.33
C LYS A 11 -6.52 -32.79 -2.46
N VAL A 12 -5.93 -31.75 -1.89
CA VAL A 12 -6.49 -30.39 -1.90
C VAL A 12 -5.45 -29.39 -2.39
N ALA A 13 -5.88 -28.46 -3.24
CA ALA A 13 -5.10 -27.28 -3.62
C ALA A 13 -5.73 -26.03 -2.99
N LEU A 14 -4.91 -25.24 -2.29
CA LEU A 14 -5.32 -23.99 -1.67
C LEU A 14 -4.77 -22.82 -2.49
N VAL A 15 -5.67 -21.97 -2.99
CA VAL A 15 -5.38 -20.71 -3.69
C VAL A 15 -5.97 -19.54 -2.90
N ALA A 16 -5.44 -18.34 -3.12
CA ALA A 16 -5.92 -17.12 -2.48
C ALA A 16 -6.51 -16.13 -3.49
N GLN A 17 -7.55 -15.41 -3.08
CA GLN A 17 -7.89 -14.17 -3.77
C GLN A 17 -6.76 -13.15 -3.60
N THR A 18 -6.49 -12.35 -4.63
CA THR A 18 -5.37 -11.40 -4.67
C THR A 18 -5.34 -10.41 -3.51
N THR A 19 -6.49 -10.05 -2.94
CA THR A 19 -6.64 -9.11 -1.81
C THR A 19 -6.81 -9.79 -0.45
N ARG A 20 -6.66 -11.12 -0.36
CA ARG A 20 -6.81 -11.86 0.89
C ARG A 20 -5.70 -11.47 1.88
N LYS A 21 -6.05 -11.30 3.16
CA LYS A 21 -5.06 -11.05 4.21
C LYS A 21 -4.15 -12.28 4.40
N PRO A 22 -2.81 -12.12 4.43
CA PRO A 22 -1.87 -13.22 4.61
C PRO A 22 -2.14 -14.06 5.87
N ASP A 23 -2.37 -13.43 7.03
CA ASP A 23 -2.58 -14.15 8.30
C ASP A 23 -3.82 -15.06 8.25
N ALA A 24 -4.91 -14.57 7.66
CA ALA A 24 -6.14 -15.35 7.50
C ALA A 24 -5.94 -16.51 6.51
N TYR A 25 -5.11 -16.32 5.48
CA TYR A 25 -4.75 -17.39 4.54
C TYR A 25 -3.87 -18.45 5.20
N GLN A 26 -2.88 -18.03 6.00
CA GLN A 26 -2.02 -18.93 6.77
C GLN A 26 -2.80 -19.75 7.79
N ALA A 27 -3.77 -19.15 8.48
CA ALA A 27 -4.64 -19.85 9.42
C ALA A 27 -5.45 -20.97 8.73
N ILE A 28 -5.96 -20.71 7.52
CA ILE A 28 -6.67 -21.70 6.71
C ILE A 28 -5.72 -22.82 6.25
N ALA A 29 -4.53 -22.46 5.79
CA ALA A 29 -3.52 -23.44 5.40
C ALA A 29 -3.15 -24.36 6.57
N ALA A 30 -2.92 -23.80 7.76
CA ALA A 30 -2.61 -24.56 8.97
C ALA A 30 -3.72 -25.54 9.35
N GLU A 31 -5.00 -25.14 9.22
CA GLU A 31 -6.13 -26.05 9.46
C GLU A 31 -6.20 -27.18 8.42
N LEU A 32 -5.92 -26.89 7.14
CA LEU A 32 -5.96 -27.89 6.08
C LEU A 32 -4.83 -28.91 6.17
N VAL A 33 -3.63 -28.50 6.60
CA VAL A 33 -2.46 -29.37 6.76
C VAL A 33 -2.77 -30.61 7.60
N VAL A 34 -3.58 -30.45 8.66
CA VAL A 34 -3.92 -31.57 9.57
C VAL A 34 -5.17 -32.35 9.16
N ARG A 35 -5.84 -31.97 8.06
CA ARG A 35 -7.14 -32.54 7.65
C ARG A 35 -7.12 -33.32 6.33
N VAL A 36 -6.06 -33.20 5.54
CA VAL A 36 -5.96 -33.81 4.19
C VAL A 36 -4.68 -34.62 4.04
N GLN A 37 -4.65 -35.59 3.12
CA GLN A 37 -3.45 -36.41 2.89
C GLN A 37 -2.39 -35.67 2.06
N GLU A 38 -2.81 -34.90 1.06
CA GLU A 38 -1.91 -34.07 0.23
C GLU A 38 -2.49 -32.66 0.12
N LEU A 39 -1.73 -31.66 0.60
CA LEU A 39 -2.06 -30.24 0.45
C LEU A 39 -1.02 -29.56 -0.44
N ARG A 40 -1.48 -28.88 -1.49
CA ARG A 40 -0.64 -27.96 -2.28
C ARG A 40 -1.11 -26.53 -2.04
N VAL A 41 -0.19 -25.68 -1.59
CA VAL A 41 -0.48 -24.29 -1.28
C VAL A 41 0.10 -23.40 -2.37
N PHE A 42 -0.75 -22.61 -3.02
CA PHE A 42 -0.37 -21.63 -4.02
C PHE A 42 -0.73 -20.25 -3.48
N ASN A 43 0.27 -19.51 -2.99
CA ASN A 43 0.06 -18.16 -2.54
C ASN A 43 -0.12 -17.23 -3.75
N THR A 44 -1.38 -17.03 -4.14
CA THR A 44 -1.79 -16.13 -5.23
C THR A 44 -2.25 -14.76 -4.72
N ILE A 45 -1.88 -14.40 -3.48
CA ILE A 45 -2.08 -13.05 -2.95
C ILE A 45 -1.16 -12.10 -3.73
N CYS A 46 -1.68 -10.93 -4.10
CA CYS A 46 -0.88 -9.92 -4.78
C CYS A 46 -0.07 -9.14 -3.74
N ASN A 47 1.26 -9.25 -3.79
CA ASN A 47 2.17 -8.57 -2.88
C ASN A 47 2.37 -7.08 -3.21
N ALA A 48 1.78 -6.55 -4.30
CA ALA A 48 1.96 -5.16 -4.71
C ALA A 48 1.61 -4.16 -3.60
N THR A 49 0.66 -4.50 -2.72
CA THR A 49 0.34 -3.69 -1.54
C THR A 49 1.50 -3.65 -0.53
N PHE A 50 2.14 -4.79 -0.27
CA PHE A 50 3.28 -4.89 0.65
C PHE A 50 4.52 -4.20 0.06
N GLU A 51 4.81 -4.45 -1.22
CA GLU A 51 5.92 -3.80 -1.93
C GLU A 51 5.77 -2.28 -1.94
N ASN A 52 4.56 -1.75 -2.16
CA ASN A 52 4.31 -0.31 -2.08
C ASN A 52 4.45 0.24 -0.65
N GLN A 53 4.14 -0.55 0.37
CA GLN A 53 4.30 -0.16 1.77
C GLN A 53 5.78 -0.09 2.16
N GLU A 54 6.56 -1.12 1.84
CA GLU A 54 8.02 -1.11 2.04
C GLU A 54 8.69 0.00 1.24
N ALA A 55 8.31 0.19 -0.03
CA ALA A 55 8.85 1.28 -0.84
C ALA A 55 8.51 2.67 -0.25
N THR A 56 7.31 2.83 0.31
CA THR A 56 6.90 4.08 0.97
C THR A 56 7.70 4.32 2.25
N GLU A 57 7.93 3.28 3.05
CA GLU A 57 8.76 3.35 4.25
C GLU A 57 10.20 3.77 3.91
N GLU A 58 10.82 3.09 2.95
CA GLU A 58 12.19 3.35 2.54
C GLU A 58 12.36 4.72 1.87
N LEU A 59 11.35 5.19 1.15
CA LEU A 59 11.34 6.53 0.56
C LEU A 59 11.17 7.61 1.64
N ALA A 60 10.31 7.39 2.64
CA ALA A 60 10.11 8.32 3.73
C ALA A 60 11.39 8.56 4.54
N LYS A 61 12.18 7.50 4.80
CA LYS A 61 13.48 7.60 5.49
C LYS A 61 14.53 8.44 4.75
N LYS A 62 14.35 8.67 3.44
CA LYS A 62 15.29 9.38 2.56
C LYS A 62 14.76 10.74 2.07
N SER A 63 13.56 11.14 2.51
CA SER A 63 12.88 12.34 2.05
C SER A 63 12.74 13.35 3.18
N ASP A 64 12.79 14.63 2.86
CA ASP A 64 12.53 15.70 3.82
C ASP A 64 11.03 16.01 3.93
N ILE A 65 10.28 15.68 2.87
CA ILE A 65 8.82 15.78 2.75
C ILE A 65 8.28 14.64 1.90
N MET A 66 7.10 14.13 2.24
CA MET A 66 6.41 13.08 1.50
C MET A 66 4.98 13.48 1.15
N ILE A 67 4.59 13.25 -0.10
CA ILE A 67 3.22 13.47 -0.60
C ILE A 67 2.60 12.11 -0.97
N ILE A 68 1.51 11.75 -0.28
CA ILE A 68 0.76 10.52 -0.49
C ILE A 68 -0.53 10.86 -1.25
N ILE A 69 -0.68 10.34 -2.47
CA ILE A 69 -1.80 10.68 -3.35
C ILE A 69 -2.85 9.57 -3.36
N GLY A 70 -4.11 9.91 -3.06
CA GLY A 70 -5.26 9.04 -3.31
C GLY A 70 -6.45 9.35 -2.43
N GLY A 71 -7.56 8.65 -2.66
CA GLY A 71 -8.83 8.96 -2.00
C GLY A 71 -8.76 8.92 -0.46
N LYS A 72 -9.40 9.87 0.22
CA LYS A 72 -9.50 9.93 1.69
C LYS A 72 -10.27 8.76 2.30
N ASN A 73 -10.98 7.99 1.50
CA ASN A 73 -11.68 6.77 1.91
C ASN A 73 -10.93 5.48 1.56
N SER A 74 -9.79 5.58 0.87
CA SER A 74 -8.98 4.42 0.48
C SER A 74 -8.21 3.86 1.68
N SER A 75 -8.52 2.62 2.09
CA SER A 75 -7.78 1.94 3.15
C SER A 75 -6.29 1.79 2.81
N ASN A 76 -5.96 1.53 1.53
CA ASN A 76 -4.58 1.39 1.10
C ASN A 76 -3.83 2.72 1.23
N THR A 77 -4.43 3.82 0.77
CA THR A 77 -3.80 5.14 0.84
C THR A 77 -3.62 5.60 2.30
N LYS A 78 -4.61 5.35 3.17
CA LYS A 78 -4.47 5.60 4.62
C LYS A 78 -3.33 4.79 5.24
N GLN A 79 -3.15 3.55 4.81
CA GLN A 79 -2.06 2.71 5.31
C GLN A 79 -0.69 3.24 4.87
N LEU A 80 -0.53 3.63 3.60
CA LEU A 80 0.69 4.29 3.10
C LEU A 80 0.99 5.58 3.89
N PHE A 81 -0.04 6.38 4.15
CA PHE A 81 0.09 7.61 4.92
C PHE A 81 0.52 7.35 6.37
N SER A 82 -0.11 6.37 7.04
CA SER A 82 0.25 5.98 8.39
C SER A 82 1.71 5.49 8.49
N ILE A 83 2.16 4.66 7.54
CA ILE A 83 3.55 4.20 7.46
C ILE A 83 4.52 5.38 7.28
N CYS A 84 4.17 6.30 6.39
CA CYS A 84 4.96 7.49 6.15
C CYS A 84 5.09 8.37 7.40
N GLN A 85 3.97 8.66 8.10
CA GLN A 85 3.97 9.45 9.32
C GLN A 85 4.80 8.84 10.46
N ASN A 86 4.93 7.52 10.50
CA ASN A 86 5.80 6.84 11.48
C ASN A 86 7.30 7.10 11.24
N ASN A 87 7.68 7.52 10.03
CA ASN A 87 9.08 7.73 9.64
C ASN A 87 9.41 9.21 9.40
N LEU A 88 8.42 10.03 9.05
CA LEU A 88 8.60 11.43 8.67
C LEU A 88 7.39 12.28 9.09
N GLU A 89 7.61 13.29 9.91
CA GLU A 89 6.55 14.21 10.36
C GLU A 89 5.96 15.02 9.19
N SER A 90 6.79 15.42 8.24
CA SER A 90 6.39 16.17 7.04
C SER A 90 5.80 15.24 5.96
N CYS A 91 4.76 14.49 6.32
CA CYS A 91 4.02 13.65 5.41
C CYS A 91 2.58 14.16 5.24
N TYR A 92 2.12 14.29 3.99
CA TYR A 92 0.82 14.86 3.66
C TYR A 92 0.01 13.94 2.75
N HIS A 93 -1.28 13.78 3.03
CA HIS A 93 -2.22 12.99 2.24
C HIS A 93 -3.16 13.91 1.47
N ILE A 94 -3.11 13.85 0.14
CA ILE A 94 -3.94 14.66 -0.77
C ILE A 94 -4.69 13.77 -1.78
N GLU A 95 -5.82 14.26 -2.30
CA GLU A 95 -6.53 13.60 -3.41
C GLU A 95 -6.13 14.18 -4.77
N ASN A 96 -5.73 15.46 -4.81
CA ASN A 96 -5.36 16.16 -6.04
C ASN A 96 -4.38 17.33 -5.79
N SER A 97 -3.88 17.93 -6.86
CA SER A 97 -2.85 18.99 -6.82
C SER A 97 -3.30 20.31 -6.19
N SER A 98 -4.62 20.56 -6.06
CA SER A 98 -5.13 21.79 -5.45
C SER A 98 -4.98 21.83 -3.92
N GLU A 99 -4.79 20.67 -3.30
CA GLU A 99 -4.55 20.55 -1.85
C GLU A 99 -3.08 20.79 -1.46
N LEU A 100 -2.18 21.00 -2.43
CA LEU A 100 -0.78 21.28 -2.15
C LEU A 100 -0.59 22.70 -1.61
N GLU A 101 0.09 22.82 -0.47
CA GLU A 101 0.48 24.12 0.09
C GLU A 101 1.99 24.39 -0.12
N ALA A 102 2.33 25.59 -0.60
CA ALA A 102 3.72 25.99 -0.84
C ALA A 102 4.58 25.98 0.43
N SER A 103 3.95 26.26 1.58
CA SER A 103 4.60 26.28 2.90
C SER A 103 5.22 24.94 3.28
N TRP A 104 4.65 23.81 2.85
CA TRP A 104 5.14 22.47 3.17
C TRP A 104 6.54 22.22 2.62
N PHE A 105 6.87 22.85 1.50
CA PHE A 105 8.13 22.62 0.79
C PHE A 105 9.27 23.52 1.32
N ALA A 106 9.00 24.50 2.19
CA ALA A 106 10.00 25.44 2.70
C ALA A 106 11.14 24.72 3.47
N GLY A 107 12.40 24.98 3.10
CA GLY A 107 13.57 24.33 3.69
C GLY A 107 13.76 22.84 3.36
N LYS A 108 12.92 22.25 2.48
CA LYS A 108 13.00 20.84 2.07
C LYS A 108 13.74 20.68 0.74
N GLU A 109 14.62 19.70 0.61
CA GLU A 109 15.36 19.45 -0.64
C GLU A 109 14.80 18.23 -1.38
N ASN A 110 14.52 17.15 -0.64
CA ASN A 110 14.06 15.87 -1.18
C ASN A 110 12.57 15.68 -0.93
N CYS A 111 11.77 15.77 -1.99
CA CYS A 111 10.33 15.49 -1.96
C CYS A 111 10.05 14.09 -2.54
N GLY A 112 9.60 13.17 -1.70
CA GLY A 112 9.10 11.87 -2.14
C GLY A 112 7.61 11.93 -2.48
N ILE A 113 7.21 11.19 -3.50
CA ILE A 113 5.82 11.11 -3.96
C ILE A 113 5.46 9.62 -4.09
N THR A 114 4.33 9.22 -3.52
CA THR A 114 3.76 7.89 -3.72
C THR A 114 2.24 8.00 -3.87
N ALA A 115 1.61 6.94 -4.36
CA ALA A 115 0.19 6.94 -4.63
C ALA A 115 -0.46 5.60 -4.24
N GLY A 116 -1.72 5.66 -3.83
CA GLY A 116 -2.52 4.46 -3.62
C GLY A 116 -2.76 3.70 -4.93
N ALA A 117 -3.01 2.40 -4.83
CA ALA A 117 -3.21 1.52 -5.99
C ALA A 117 -4.36 1.95 -6.93
N SER A 118 -5.32 2.71 -6.43
CA SER A 118 -6.48 3.21 -7.20
C SER A 118 -6.30 4.62 -7.76
N THR A 119 -5.12 5.24 -7.57
CA THR A 119 -4.83 6.59 -8.04
C THR A 119 -4.34 6.55 -9.50
N PRO A 120 -5.06 7.18 -10.45
CA PRO A 120 -4.63 7.24 -11.84
C PRO A 120 -3.30 7.99 -12.04
N GLY A 121 -2.51 7.57 -13.03
CA GLY A 121 -1.21 8.18 -13.33
C GLY A 121 -1.25 9.67 -13.65
N TRP A 122 -2.29 10.15 -14.33
CA TRP A 122 -2.43 11.57 -14.66
C TRP A 122 -2.56 12.46 -13.41
N ILE A 123 -3.15 11.96 -12.30
CA ILE A 123 -3.20 12.70 -11.04
C ILE A 123 -1.78 12.85 -10.46
N ILE A 124 -0.98 11.79 -10.55
CA ILE A 124 0.41 11.78 -10.08
C ILE A 124 1.23 12.78 -10.90
N GLU A 125 1.04 12.81 -12.22
CA GLU A 125 1.69 13.77 -13.11
C GLU A 125 1.30 15.22 -12.79
N ASP A 126 0.01 15.49 -12.58
CA ASP A 126 -0.49 16.83 -12.22
C ASP A 126 0.07 17.32 -10.88
N VAL A 127 0.09 16.45 -9.86
CA VAL A 127 0.69 16.75 -8.55
C VAL A 127 2.19 17.01 -8.71
N THR A 128 2.91 16.17 -9.45
CA THR A 128 4.35 16.32 -9.68
C THR A 128 4.67 17.63 -10.39
N LYS A 129 3.88 17.99 -11.41
CA LYS A 129 4.01 19.27 -12.12
C LYS A 129 3.78 20.43 -11.17
N LYS A 130 2.74 20.37 -10.34
CA LYS A 130 2.43 21.44 -9.38
C LYS A 130 3.54 21.62 -8.34
N ILE A 131 4.10 20.53 -7.83
CA ILE A 131 5.25 20.58 -6.90
C ILE A 131 6.45 21.25 -7.55
N LYS A 132 6.75 20.94 -8.82
CA LYS A 132 7.82 21.61 -9.57
C LYS A 132 7.55 23.11 -9.70
N GLU A 133 6.34 23.52 -10.07
CA GLU A 133 5.98 24.95 -10.14
C GLU A 133 6.17 25.68 -8.79
N LEU A 134 5.75 25.05 -7.68
CA LEU A 134 5.88 25.62 -6.34
C LEU A 134 7.34 25.72 -5.87
N THR A 135 8.21 24.83 -6.34
CA THR A 135 9.62 24.73 -5.90
C THR A 135 10.61 25.45 -6.82
N LEU A 136 10.27 25.66 -8.09
CA LEU A 136 11.09 26.40 -9.07
C LEU A 136 11.14 27.91 -8.83
N THR A 137 10.33 28.43 -7.91
CA THR A 137 10.33 29.87 -7.54
C THR A 137 11.32 30.18 -6.40
N ARG A 138 12.30 29.29 -6.18
CA ARG A 138 13.36 29.44 -5.17
C ARG A 138 14.59 30.17 -5.70
#